data_AF-A0A958AYW5-F1
#
_entry.id   AF-A0A958AYW5-F1
#
_cell.length_a   1.000
_cell.length_b   1.000
_cell.length_c   1.000
_cell.angle_alpha   90.00
_cell.angle_beta   90.00
_cell.angle_gamma   90.00
#
_symmetry.space_group_name_H-M   'P 1'
#
loop_
_entity.id
_entity.type
_entity.pdbx_description
1 polymer ?
#
loop_
_entity_poly.entity_id
_entity_poly.type
_entity_poly.pdbx_seq_one_letter_code
_entity_poly.pdbx_strand_id
1 'polypeptide(L)'
;MINQDRLVNTFLELVRIDSPSGQEAAIGRHLAGRLQALGLETEFDEIGNLVGRTNSVGDDWLLLSAHMDTVGTDIGIEPVIRDGVIYSAGDTILGGDDKSGVAAILEVLQTLREHDLAHPPLEVVISVGEELGL
;
A
#
# COMPACT_ATOMS: atom_id res chain seq x y z
N MET A 1 -14.19 -2.92 13.01
CA MET A 1 -14.29 -1.46 12.78
C MET A 1 -12.89 -0.98 12.49
N ILE A 2 -12.69 -0.08 11.54
CA ILE A 2 -11.34 0.38 11.14
C ILE A 2 -10.59 0.99 12.34
N ASN A 3 -9.32 0.63 12.49
CA ASN A 3 -8.44 1.22 13.50
C ASN A 3 -7.70 2.43 12.92
N GLN A 4 -8.15 3.63 13.28
CA GLN A 4 -7.62 4.88 12.75
C GLN A 4 -6.13 5.08 13.08
N ASP A 5 -5.70 4.76 14.31
CA ASP A 5 -4.31 4.94 14.72
C ASP A 5 -3.38 4.01 13.94
N ARG A 6 -3.79 2.75 13.72
CA ARG A 6 -3.02 1.80 12.92
C ARG A 6 -2.96 2.19 11.45
N LEU A 7 -4.06 2.70 10.90
CA LEU A 7 -4.12 3.20 9.52
C LEU A 7 -3.16 4.38 9.35
N VAL A 8 -3.22 5.38 10.24
CA VAL A 8 -2.32 6.54 10.20
C VAL A 8 -0.87 6.10 10.37
N ASN A 9 -0.56 5.23 11.32
CA ASN A 9 0.80 4.74 11.52
C ASN A 9 1.33 3.96 10.32
N THR A 10 0.49 3.15 9.67
CA THR A 10 0.85 2.44 8.43
C THR A 10 1.14 3.44 7.31
N PHE A 11 0.30 4.45 7.12
CA PHE A 11 0.54 5.49 6.13
C PHE A 11 1.87 6.22 6.39
N LEU A 12 2.12 6.64 7.63
CA LEU A 12 3.36 7.32 8.03
C LEU A 12 4.60 6.44 7.83
N GLU A 13 4.48 5.12 8.01
CA GLU A 13 5.54 4.15 7.72
C GLU A 13 5.83 4.10 6.20
N LEU A 14 4.79 3.92 5.38
CA LEU A 14 4.92 3.77 3.93
C LEU A 14 5.53 4.99 3.26
N VAL A 15 5.10 6.20 3.65
CA VAL A 15 5.62 7.44 3.03
C VAL A 15 7.10 7.66 3.33
N ARG A 16 7.65 7.07 4.41
CA ARG A 16 9.08 7.14 4.72
C ARG A 16 9.93 6.15 3.93
N ILE A 17 9.33 5.23 3.19
CA ILE A 17 10.04 4.33 2.29
C ILE A 17 10.13 5.03 0.94
N ASP A 18 11.34 5.43 0.56
CA ASP A 18 11.57 6.03 -0.76
C ASP A 18 11.11 5.06 -1.86
N SER A 19 10.30 5.58 -2.79
CA SER A 19 9.74 4.80 -3.89
C SER A 19 9.59 5.61 -5.18
N PRO A 20 10.66 6.28 -5.68
CA PRO A 20 10.56 6.94 -6.97
C PRO A 20 10.18 5.96 -8.07
N SER A 21 9.42 6.43 -9.06
CA SER A 21 9.09 5.62 -10.23
C SER A 21 10.35 5.05 -10.89
N GLY A 22 10.37 3.74 -11.11
CA GLY A 22 11.53 2.95 -11.55
C GLY A 22 12.50 2.49 -10.44
N GLN A 23 12.25 2.82 -9.16
CA GLN A 23 13.05 2.46 -7.99
C GLN A 23 12.22 1.83 -6.86
N GLU A 24 11.11 1.17 -7.20
CA GLU A 24 10.08 0.68 -6.28
C GLU A 24 10.47 -0.59 -5.52
N ALA A 25 11.60 -1.21 -5.84
CA ALA A 25 11.96 -2.54 -5.34
C ALA A 25 12.00 -2.63 -3.80
N ALA A 26 12.34 -1.53 -3.11
CA ALA A 26 12.36 -1.50 -1.65
C ALA A 26 10.93 -1.52 -1.05
N ILE A 27 10.05 -0.64 -1.53
CA ILE A 27 8.66 -0.60 -1.07
C ILE A 27 7.90 -1.85 -1.49
N GLY A 28 8.12 -2.36 -2.71
CA GLY A 28 7.50 -3.59 -3.20
C GLY A 28 7.79 -4.78 -2.29
N ARG A 29 9.06 -4.99 -1.90
CA ARG A 29 9.43 -6.06 -0.95
C ARG A 29 8.78 -5.86 0.42
N HIS A 30 8.71 -4.63 0.91
CA HIS A 30 8.04 -4.33 2.17
C HIS A 30 6.56 -4.72 2.10
N LEU A 31 5.85 -4.27 1.07
CA LEU A 31 4.43 -4.55 0.85
C LEU A 31 4.15 -6.04 0.66
N ALA A 32 4.99 -6.76 -0.08
CA ALA A 32 4.87 -8.21 -0.23
C ALA A 32 4.93 -8.91 1.14
N GLY A 33 5.89 -8.54 2.00
CA GLY A 33 5.97 -9.08 3.36
C GLY A 33 4.74 -8.75 4.21
N ARG A 34 4.16 -7.54 4.06
CA ARG A 34 2.92 -7.15 4.75
C ARG A 34 1.73 -7.98 4.30
N LEU A 35 1.54 -8.18 2.99
CA LEU A 35 0.47 -9.01 2.44
C LEU A 35 0.62 -10.48 2.83
N GLN A 36 1.84 -11.02 2.83
CA GLN A 36 2.12 -12.38 3.30
C GLN A 36 1.80 -12.56 4.78
N ALA A 37 2.17 -11.60 5.64
CA ALA A 37 1.82 -11.63 7.06
C ALA A 37 0.29 -11.60 7.29
N LEU A 38 -0.44 -10.94 6.38
CA LEU A 38 -1.90 -10.93 6.33
C LEU A 38 -2.50 -12.22 5.75
N GLY A 39 -1.68 -13.15 5.26
CA GLY A 39 -2.10 -14.47 4.78
C GLY A 39 -2.43 -14.54 3.30
N LEU A 40 -2.03 -13.52 2.52
CA LEU A 40 -2.14 -13.56 1.07
C LEU A 40 -0.92 -14.26 0.47
N GLU A 41 -1.15 -15.02 -0.60
CA GLU A 41 -0.09 -15.49 -1.48
C GLU A 41 0.33 -14.34 -2.39
N THR A 42 1.63 -14.05 -2.47
CA THR A 42 2.13 -12.89 -3.21
C THR A 42 3.11 -13.29 -4.29
N GLU A 43 3.07 -12.60 -5.42
CA GLU A 43 4.04 -12.70 -6.50
C GLU A 43 4.35 -11.32 -7.07
N PHE A 44 5.49 -11.20 -7.74
CA PHE A 44 5.79 -10.06 -8.59
C PHE A 44 5.67 -10.51 -10.05
N ASP A 45 5.06 -9.69 -10.90
CA ASP A 45 5.05 -9.94 -12.33
C ASP A 45 6.39 -9.55 -12.99
N GLU A 46 6.47 -9.66 -14.32
CA GLU A 46 7.70 -9.41 -15.07
C GLU A 46 8.21 -7.96 -14.98
N ILE A 47 7.33 -7.00 -14.72
CA ILE A 47 7.67 -5.57 -14.65
C ILE A 47 7.75 -5.06 -13.21
N GLY A 48 7.35 -5.87 -12.23
CA GLY A 48 7.51 -5.59 -10.81
C GLY A 48 6.22 -5.20 -10.10
N ASN A 49 5.05 -5.32 -10.74
CA ASN A 49 3.78 -5.17 -10.04
C ASN A 49 3.66 -6.26 -8.98
N LEU A 50 3.22 -5.87 -7.79
CA LEU A 50 2.96 -6.81 -6.71
C LEU A 50 1.51 -7.28 -6.78
N VAL A 51 1.31 -8.59 -6.88
CA VAL A 51 -0.01 -9.20 -6.82
C VAL A 51 -0.12 -10.06 -5.56
N GLY A 52 -1.19 -9.85 -4.79
CA GLY A 52 -1.52 -10.64 -3.59
C GLY A 52 -2.91 -11.25 -3.70
N ARG A 53 -3.08 -12.52 -3.34
CA ARG A 53 -4.38 -13.22 -3.40
C ARG A 53 -4.72 -13.89 -2.08
N THR A 54 -5.97 -13.76 -1.64
CA THR A 54 -6.47 -14.55 -0.51
C THR A 54 -6.66 -16.01 -0.93
N ASN A 55 -6.38 -16.96 -0.02
CA ASN A 55 -6.64 -18.39 -0.26
C ASN A 55 -8.12 -18.74 0.01
N SER A 56 -9.02 -18.09 -0.74
CA SER A 56 -10.47 -18.18 -0.61
C SER A 56 -11.06 -18.87 -1.84
N VAL A 57 -12.13 -19.65 -1.66
CA VAL A 57 -12.83 -20.32 -2.77
C VAL A 57 -14.07 -19.52 -3.15
N GLY A 58 -14.24 -19.22 -4.45
CA GLY A 58 -15.39 -18.52 -5.00
C GLY A 58 -15.09 -17.93 -6.39
N ASP A 59 -16.15 -17.59 -7.12
CA ASP A 59 -16.05 -17.08 -8.50
C ASP A 59 -16.19 -15.55 -8.59
N ASP A 60 -16.74 -14.90 -7.55
CA ASP A 60 -16.99 -13.46 -7.51
C ASP A 60 -15.81 -12.69 -6.91
N TRP A 61 -14.68 -12.66 -7.63
CA TRP A 61 -13.48 -11.97 -7.17
C TRP A 61 -13.65 -10.45 -7.13
N LEU A 62 -13.08 -9.83 -6.09
CA LEU A 62 -12.90 -8.37 -6.04
C LEU A 62 -11.41 -8.02 -6.12
N LEU A 63 -11.09 -7.06 -6.98
CA LEU A 63 -9.75 -6.50 -7.11
C LEU A 63 -9.68 -5.16 -6.38
N LEU A 64 -8.65 -5.00 -5.55
CA LEU A 64 -8.26 -3.74 -4.94
C LEU A 64 -6.93 -3.30 -5.53
N SER A 65 -6.86 -2.08 -6.07
CA SER A 65 -5.67 -1.55 -6.73
C SER A 65 -5.20 -0.26 -6.09
N ALA A 66 -3.89 -0.09 -6.06
CA ALA A 66 -3.18 1.15 -5.75
C ALA A 66 -1.84 1.14 -6.49
N HIS A 67 -1.10 2.25 -6.51
CA HIS A 67 0.27 2.27 -7.00
C HIS A 67 1.27 2.54 -5.86
N MET A 68 2.49 2.03 -6.00
CA MET A 68 3.52 2.18 -4.96
C MET A 68 4.57 3.24 -5.27
N ASP A 69 4.62 3.72 -6.52
CA ASP A 69 5.57 4.72 -6.94
C ASP A 69 5.11 6.14 -6.59
N THR A 70 6.03 7.10 -6.73
CA THR A 70 5.79 8.50 -6.39
C THR A 70 6.51 9.43 -7.37
N VAL A 71 6.03 10.68 -7.44
CA VAL A 71 6.60 11.75 -8.27
C VAL A 71 7.53 12.71 -7.53
N GLY A 72 8.38 13.40 -8.29
CA GLY A 72 8.99 14.66 -7.86
C GLY A 72 10.10 14.48 -6.83
N THR A 73 10.09 15.29 -5.76
CA THR A 73 11.06 15.23 -4.67
C THR A 73 10.57 14.28 -3.59
N ASP A 74 10.95 13.01 -3.67
CA ASP A 74 10.33 11.90 -2.92
C ASP A 74 11.31 11.04 -2.13
N ILE A 75 12.55 11.50 -2.00
CA ILE A 75 13.59 10.86 -1.20
C ILE A 75 13.67 11.53 0.18
N GLY A 76 13.63 10.73 1.23
CA GLY A 76 13.77 11.19 2.61
C GLY A 76 12.54 11.94 3.13
N ILE A 77 11.34 11.51 2.74
CA ILE A 77 10.08 12.14 3.17
C ILE A 77 9.94 12.05 4.70
N GLU A 78 9.75 13.20 5.35
CA GLU A 78 9.49 13.31 6.78
C GLU A 78 8.04 13.74 7.03
N PRO A 79 7.10 12.81 7.31
CA PRO A 79 5.72 13.20 7.54
C PRO A 79 5.50 13.76 8.95
N VAL A 80 4.70 14.83 9.04
CA VAL A 80 4.31 15.51 10.28
C VAL A 80 2.80 15.70 10.34
N ILE A 81 2.21 15.51 11.52
CA ILE A 81 0.79 15.76 11.75
C ILE A 81 0.63 17.17 12.32
N ARG A 82 -0.19 18.00 11.66
CA ARG A 82 -0.55 19.35 12.13
C ARG A 82 -2.06 19.50 12.02
N ASP A 83 -2.72 19.79 13.15
CA ASP A 83 -4.17 20.01 13.23
C ASP A 83 -5.01 18.90 12.59
N GLY A 84 -4.59 17.63 12.76
CA GLY A 84 -5.29 16.46 12.22
C GLY A 84 -5.03 16.17 10.73
N VAL A 85 -4.16 16.95 10.08
CA VAL A 85 -3.75 16.75 8.68
C VAL A 85 -2.28 16.33 8.63
N ILE A 86 -1.95 15.40 7.72
CA ILE A 86 -0.59 14.91 7.52
C ILE A 86 0.06 15.72 6.40
N TYR A 87 1.26 16.25 6.65
CA TYR A 87 2.06 17.05 5.72
C TYR A 87 3.46 16.47 5.62
N SER A 88 4.20 16.81 4.55
CA SER A 88 5.66 16.72 4.59
C SER A 88 6.24 17.86 5.45
N ALA A 89 7.34 17.60 6.16
CA ALA A 89 8.03 18.58 6.97
C ALA A 89 8.87 19.58 6.15
N GLY A 90 9.26 19.22 4.92
CA GLY A 90 10.22 19.97 4.10
C GLY A 90 9.82 20.10 2.63
N ASP A 91 10.83 20.17 1.75
CA ASP A 91 10.66 20.41 0.31
C ASP A 91 10.37 19.13 -0.50
N THR A 92 9.94 18.05 0.18
CA THR A 92 9.51 16.82 -0.47
C THR A 92 8.01 16.85 -0.71
N ILE A 93 7.53 16.03 -1.63
CA ILE A 93 6.12 15.61 -1.62
C ILE A 93 5.82 14.82 -0.33
N LEU A 94 4.53 14.55 -0.08
CA LEU A 94 4.13 13.64 1.00
C LEU A 94 4.09 12.16 0.56
N GLY A 95 3.86 11.88 -0.72
CA GLY A 95 3.53 10.53 -1.20
C GLY A 95 2.15 10.06 -0.76
N GLY A 96 1.21 10.99 -0.57
CA GLY A 96 -0.20 10.66 -0.29
C GLY A 96 -0.85 9.91 -1.44
N ASP A 97 -0.58 10.39 -2.65
CA ASP A 97 -0.78 9.68 -3.92
C ASP A 97 0.39 8.70 -4.12
N ASP A 98 0.20 7.37 -4.13
CA ASP A 98 -1.02 6.63 -3.71
C ASP A 98 -0.80 5.74 -2.47
N LYS A 99 0.17 6.10 -1.62
CA LYS A 99 0.41 5.33 -0.38
C LYS A 99 -0.77 5.42 0.59
N SER A 100 -1.68 6.38 0.42
CA SER A 100 -2.95 6.42 1.15
C SER A 100 -3.91 5.28 0.72
N GLY A 101 -4.01 4.98 -0.57
CA GLY A 101 -4.72 3.82 -1.09
C GLY A 101 -4.11 2.52 -0.59
N VAL A 102 -2.78 2.39 -0.67
CA VAL A 102 -2.06 1.23 -0.14
C VAL A 102 -2.32 1.02 1.36
N ALA A 103 -2.25 2.09 2.17
CA ALA A 103 -2.52 2.01 3.60
C ALA A 103 -3.98 1.58 3.90
N ALA A 104 -4.94 2.08 3.13
CA ALA A 104 -6.34 1.69 3.26
C ALA A 104 -6.55 0.21 2.95
N ILE A 105 -5.95 -0.31 1.87
CA ILE A 105 -6.02 -1.73 1.51
C ILE A 105 -5.46 -2.61 2.64
N LEU A 106 -4.28 -2.27 3.17
CA LEU A 106 -3.67 -3.01 4.27
C LEU A 106 -4.55 -3.03 5.53
N GLU A 107 -5.18 -1.91 5.87
CA GLU A 107 -6.08 -1.83 7.03
C GLU A 107 -7.38 -2.60 6.83
N VAL A 108 -7.93 -2.61 5.61
CA VAL A 108 -9.10 -3.44 5.27
C VAL A 108 -8.75 -4.92 5.46
N LEU A 109 -7.64 -5.39 4.89
CA LEU A 109 -7.19 -6.77 5.04
C LEU A 109 -6.95 -7.16 6.50
N GLN A 110 -6.28 -6.28 7.27
CA GLN A 110 -6.06 -6.49 8.71
C GLN A 110 -7.39 -6.60 9.46
N THR A 111 -8.34 -5.71 9.17
CA THR A 111 -9.68 -5.70 9.81
C THR A 111 -10.46 -6.97 9.48
N LEU A 112 -10.43 -7.41 8.22
CA LEU A 112 -11.09 -8.66 7.80
C LEU A 112 -10.54 -9.85 8.58
N ARG A 113 -9.21 -9.95 8.69
CA ARG A 113 -8.54 -11.04 9.40
C ARG A 113 -8.74 -10.99 10.92
N GLU A 114 -8.63 -9.82 11.54
CA GLU A 114 -8.77 -9.66 12.99
C GLU A 114 -10.16 -9.99 13.52
N HIS A 115 -11.18 -9.74 12.70
CA HIS A 115 -12.58 -9.93 13.06
C HIS A 115 -13.23 -11.14 12.41
N ASP A 116 -12.48 -11.95 11.65
CA ASP A 116 -12.97 -13.12 10.92
C ASP A 116 -14.23 -12.80 10.09
N LEU A 117 -14.17 -11.69 9.36
CA LEU A 117 -15.31 -11.20 8.56
C LEU A 117 -15.39 -11.97 7.25
N ALA A 118 -16.58 -12.43 6.89
CA ALA A 118 -16.83 -13.02 5.58
C ALA A 118 -16.58 -11.98 4.47
N HIS A 119 -15.84 -12.39 3.45
CA HIS A 119 -15.54 -11.58 2.27
C HIS A 119 -15.42 -12.49 1.03
N PRO A 120 -15.66 -11.96 -0.19
CA PRO A 120 -15.33 -12.69 -1.41
C PRO A 120 -13.81 -12.91 -1.52
N PRO A 121 -13.34 -13.80 -2.42
CA PRO A 121 -11.92 -13.86 -2.77
C PRO A 121 -11.42 -12.47 -3.21
N LEU A 122 -10.29 -12.04 -2.64
CA LEU A 122 -9.68 -10.75 -2.93
C LEU A 122 -8.37 -10.94 -3.70
N GLU A 123 -8.19 -10.10 -4.71
CA GLU A 123 -6.91 -9.84 -5.37
C GLU A 123 -6.49 -8.40 -5.07
N VAL A 124 -5.23 -8.23 -4.68
CA VAL A 124 -4.61 -6.93 -4.43
C VAL A 124 -3.53 -6.75 -5.47
N VAL A 125 -3.64 -5.69 -6.26
CA VAL A 125 -2.62 -5.33 -7.25
C VAL A 125 -2.02 -3.99 -6.85
N ILE A 126 -0.72 -3.96 -6.60
CA ILE A 126 0.01 -2.72 -6.35
C ILE A 126 0.99 -2.52 -7.49
N SER A 127 0.71 -1.52 -8.34
CA SER A 127 1.46 -1.27 -9.56
C SER A 127 2.73 -0.46 -9.34
N VAL A 128 3.65 -0.56 -10.31
CA VAL A 128 4.85 0.27 -10.44
C VAL A 128 4.70 1.24 -11.60
N GLY A 129 5.41 2.38 -11.54
CA GLY A 129 5.51 3.34 -12.64
C GLY A 129 4.21 4.02 -13.11
N GLU A 130 3.15 4.04 -12.30
CA GLU A 130 1.87 4.67 -12.69
C GLU A 130 2.06 6.15 -13.07
N GLU A 131 2.92 6.83 -12.31
CA GLU A 131 3.21 8.25 -12.48
C GLU A 131 4.03 8.55 -13.75
N LEU A 132 4.57 7.51 -14.40
CA LEU A 132 5.24 7.58 -15.69
C LEU A 132 4.32 7.20 -16.87
N GLY A 133 3.07 6.81 -16.60
CA GLY A 133 2.10 6.36 -17.59
C GLY A 133 2.36 4.93 -18.10
N LEU A 134 2.88 4.06 -17.23
CA LEU A 134 3.04 2.62 -17.50
C LEU A 134 1.75 1.82 -17.27
#